data_AF-A0A4R9JEX1-F1
#
_entry.id   AF-A0A4R9JEX1-F1
#
_cell.length_a   1.000
_cell.length_b   1.000
_cell.length_c   1.000
_cell.angle_alpha   90.00
_cell.angle_beta   90.00
_cell.angle_gamma   90.00
#
_symmetry.space_group_name_H-M   'P 1'
#
loop_
_entity.id
_entity.type
_entity.pdbx_description
1 polymer ?
#
loop_
_entity_poly.entity_id
_entity_poly.type
_entity_poly.pdbx_seq_one_letter_code
_entity_poly.pdbx_strand_id
1 'polypeptide(L)'
;MIYRQGNNYHFFLSTADSVARFQTSIYPFYPVPKKKIPELPSVTTDPILFPQFLYCLQYNRQNLDPKPVFTPTYMGNKKIQKDQETKPKTGFSPLSTTIGGTRNSPFFLYRGKRDKFQSAKYLSLRDIIHPELSESLVREKIESLYFDPKSKTFLFRLVSILFSGTPKEEETIVSNLFRHESEFANFLNKQMFTVEMIPLIHGSFLQEILRDHDERYIKYILPQLSKPVLEVVRSSISKNKMKHILEGPSQKPPESEDLVTVIETELFKRFARNIYYEEGSIFTYREKGEEERKEEIPFVNAEKFNFFIFGNSLQFYGRTSTKLFFKTNDWIDVLRFDFFLSRKEMETTEFHRLPPDLLIEIPYYQTGIFLVGGGITKERKPFEFSLLWFDY
;
A
#
# COMPACT_ATOMS: atom_id res chain seq x y z
N MET A 1 -7.97 2.87 12.53
CA MET A 1 -6.79 2.34 11.82
C MET A 1 -5.76 1.90 12.83
N ILE A 2 -5.33 0.64 12.79
CA ILE A 2 -4.21 0.19 13.63
C ILE A 2 -2.94 0.33 12.80
N TYR A 3 -2.13 1.31 13.16
CA TYR A 3 -0.78 1.47 12.61
C TYR A 3 0.19 0.58 13.37
N ARG A 4 1.00 -0.19 12.64
CA ARG A 4 2.15 -0.92 13.18
C ARG A 4 3.41 -0.49 12.45
N GLN A 5 4.34 0.10 13.20
CA GLN A 5 5.64 0.50 12.69
C GLN A 5 6.54 -0.73 12.51
N GLY A 6 6.89 -1.04 11.25
CA GLY A 6 7.94 -1.97 10.91
C GLY A 6 9.33 -1.32 10.90
N ASN A 7 10.37 -2.05 10.48
CA ASN A 7 11.71 -1.52 10.21
C ASN A 7 11.82 -1.01 8.77
N ASN A 8 11.21 -1.71 7.81
CA ASN A 8 11.31 -1.45 6.37
C ASN A 8 9.98 -1.01 5.76
N TYR A 9 8.87 -1.41 6.38
CA TYR A 9 7.52 -1.19 5.92
C TYR A 9 6.67 -0.60 7.03
N HIS A 10 5.69 0.18 6.62
CA HIS A 10 4.65 0.68 7.49
C HIS A 10 3.40 -0.13 7.25
N PHE A 11 2.89 -0.78 8.29
CA PHE A 11 1.70 -1.61 8.19
C PHE A 11 0.49 -0.83 8.70
N PHE A 12 -0.51 -0.74 7.84
CA PHE A 12 -1.76 -0.10 8.17
C PHE A 12 -2.86 -1.15 8.10
N LEU A 13 -3.35 -1.54 9.27
CA LEU A 13 -4.52 -2.36 9.40
C LEU A 13 -5.73 -1.42 9.47
N SER A 14 -6.35 -1.19 8.32
CA SER A 14 -7.57 -0.41 8.22
C SER A 14 -8.79 -1.27 8.55
N THR A 15 -9.61 -0.79 9.48
CA THR A 15 -11.04 -1.11 9.53
C THR A 15 -11.78 -0.23 8.52
N ALA A 16 -13.06 -0.52 8.24
CA ALA A 16 -13.88 0.31 7.35
C ALA A 16 -13.86 1.80 7.73
N ASP A 17 -13.69 2.13 9.01
CA ASP A 17 -13.74 3.51 9.54
C ASP A 17 -12.37 4.20 9.70
N SER A 18 -11.33 3.70 9.03
CA SER A 18 -9.94 4.10 9.28
C SER A 18 -9.44 5.23 8.36
N VAL A 19 -9.25 6.45 8.89
CA VAL A 19 -8.71 7.61 8.15
C VAL A 19 -7.25 7.90 8.54
N ALA A 20 -6.36 8.09 7.55
CA ALA A 20 -4.99 8.51 7.76
C ALA A 20 -4.36 9.21 6.54
N ARG A 21 -3.69 10.34 6.78
CA ARG A 21 -2.81 11.00 5.80
C ARG A 21 -1.40 10.45 5.96
N PHE A 22 -0.83 9.97 4.86
CA PHE A 22 0.55 9.48 4.80
C PHE A 22 1.33 10.32 3.80
N GLN A 23 2.51 10.73 4.22
CA GLN A 23 3.52 11.25 3.32
C GLN A 23 4.78 10.42 3.56
N THR A 24 5.24 9.74 2.52
CA THR A 24 6.45 8.90 2.56
C THR A 24 7.54 9.57 1.75
N SER A 25 8.70 9.79 2.36
CA SER A 25 9.90 10.22 1.64
C SER A 25 11.02 9.20 1.81
N ILE A 26 11.70 8.88 0.70
CA ILE A 26 12.84 7.96 0.69
C ILE A 26 14.05 8.74 1.20
N TYR A 27 14.59 8.33 2.35
CA TYR A 27 15.77 8.94 2.94
C TYR A 27 16.96 7.95 2.87
N PRO A 28 17.99 8.23 2.06
CA PRO A 28 19.21 7.42 2.09
C PRO A 28 20.03 7.78 3.35
N PHE A 29 20.29 6.81 4.22
CA PHE A 29 21.16 6.97 5.39
C PHE A 29 22.29 5.95 5.38
N TYR A 30 23.47 6.35 5.86
CA TYR A 30 24.59 5.45 6.12
C TYR A 30 24.72 5.31 7.64
N PRO A 31 24.94 4.11 8.19
CA PRO A 31 25.11 3.89 9.64
C PRO A 31 26.40 4.49 10.22
N VAL A 32 27.07 5.38 9.49
CA VAL A 32 28.34 6.03 9.86
C VAL A 32 28.16 7.55 9.70
N PRO A 33 28.65 8.39 10.65
CA PRO A 33 28.60 9.84 10.51
C PRO A 33 29.12 10.29 9.15
N LYS A 34 28.47 11.27 8.50
CA LYS A 34 28.82 11.74 7.13
C LYS A 34 30.32 11.99 6.93
N LYS A 35 31.02 12.45 7.97
CA LYS A 35 32.47 12.71 7.99
C LYS A 35 33.35 11.46 7.82
N LYS A 36 32.79 10.27 7.99
CA LYS A 36 33.46 8.96 7.87
C LYS A 36 33.10 8.24 6.56
N ILE A 37 32.28 8.85 5.71
CA ILE A 37 31.95 8.31 4.39
C ILE A 37 33.12 8.69 3.47
N PRO A 38 33.89 7.74 2.92
CA PRO A 38 34.96 8.06 2.01
C PRO A 38 34.38 8.73 0.75
N GLU A 39 34.93 9.89 0.37
CA GLU A 39 34.64 10.54 -0.91
C GLU A 39 35.19 9.63 -2.02
N LEU A 40 34.32 9.17 -2.92
CA LEU A 40 34.66 8.19 -3.97
C LEU A 40 35.75 8.72 -4.93
N PRO A 41 36.51 7.84 -5.62
CA PRO A 41 36.46 6.38 -5.57
C PRO A 41 37.73 5.80 -4.94
N SER A 42 37.60 5.15 -3.78
CA SER A 42 38.71 4.39 -3.20
C SER A 42 38.72 2.98 -3.78
N VAL A 43 39.84 2.60 -4.40
CA VAL A 43 40.13 1.25 -4.91
C VAL A 43 40.60 0.34 -3.75
N THR A 44 39.92 0.39 -2.59
CA THR A 44 40.31 -0.39 -1.41
C THR A 44 39.35 -1.53 -1.10
N THR A 45 39.93 -2.62 -0.60
CA THR A 45 39.35 -3.89 -0.11
C THR A 45 38.40 -3.75 1.10
N ASP A 46 37.86 -2.56 1.35
CA ASP A 46 36.97 -2.32 2.49
C ASP A 46 35.54 -2.80 2.18
N PRO A 47 34.84 -3.42 3.15
CA PRO A 47 33.49 -3.92 2.92
C PRO A 47 32.55 -2.78 2.53
N ILE A 48 31.84 -2.98 1.41
CA ILE A 48 30.88 -2.02 0.86
C ILE A 48 29.91 -1.59 1.97
N LEU A 49 29.96 -0.32 2.35
CA LEU A 49 29.01 0.28 3.28
C LEU A 49 27.63 0.30 2.61
N PHE A 50 26.72 -0.56 3.10
CA PHE A 50 25.35 -0.63 2.62
C PHE A 50 24.61 0.69 2.93
N PRO A 51 24.02 1.37 1.92
CA PRO A 51 23.07 2.43 2.17
C PRO A 51 21.80 1.79 2.77
N GLN A 52 21.42 2.25 3.96
CA GLN A 52 20.15 1.90 4.58
C GLN A 52 19.10 2.89 4.08
N PHE A 53 18.07 2.38 3.41
CA PHE A 53 16.95 3.22 2.98
C PHE A 53 15.94 3.31 4.12
N LEU A 54 15.54 4.53 4.40
CA LEU A 54 14.68 4.88 5.51
C LEU A 54 13.45 5.55 4.95
N TYR A 55 12.28 4.96 5.14
CA TYR A 55 11.01 5.64 4.84
C TYR A 55 10.67 6.55 6.01
N CYS A 56 10.75 7.86 5.80
CA CYS A 56 10.17 8.79 6.76
C CYS A 56 8.66 8.82 6.52
N LEU A 57 7.89 8.45 7.55
CA LEU A 57 6.43 8.48 7.50
C LEU A 57 5.93 9.62 8.36
N GLN A 58 5.20 10.54 7.74
CA GLN A 58 4.35 11.44 8.48
C GLN A 58 2.96 10.81 8.64
N TYR A 59 2.57 10.54 9.88
CA TYR A 59 1.25 9.99 10.23
C TYR A 59 0.67 10.78 11.41
N ASN A 60 -0.57 11.26 11.27
CA ASN A 60 -1.30 11.97 12.32
C ASN A 60 -0.52 13.14 12.96
N ARG A 61 0.15 13.96 12.12
CA ARG A 61 1.06 15.07 12.51
C ARG A 61 2.27 14.63 13.36
N GLN A 62 2.48 13.32 13.53
CA GLN A 62 3.70 12.77 14.11
C GLN A 62 4.65 12.44 12.97
N ASN A 63 5.87 12.98 13.05
CA ASN A 63 6.97 12.51 12.24
C ASN A 63 7.50 11.25 12.91
N LEU A 64 7.39 10.13 12.20
CA LEU A 64 7.96 8.89 12.66
C LEU A 64 9.34 8.79 12.07
N ASP A 65 10.32 9.07 12.92
CA ASP A 65 11.71 8.97 12.53
C ASP A 65 11.98 7.55 12.04
N PRO A 66 12.56 7.43 10.84
CA PRO A 66 12.85 6.14 10.29
C PRO A 66 13.87 5.42 11.18
N LYS A 67 13.58 4.17 11.53
CA LYS A 67 14.51 3.33 12.30
C LYS A 67 15.26 2.44 11.32
N PRO A 68 16.60 2.43 11.35
CA PRO A 68 17.38 1.58 10.47
C PRO A 68 17.04 0.12 10.72
N VAL A 69 17.08 -0.66 9.64
CA VAL A 69 17.08 -2.11 9.73
C VAL A 69 18.21 -2.52 10.65
N PHE A 70 17.92 -3.41 11.58
CA PHE A 70 18.97 -4.18 12.22
C PHE A 70 19.59 -5.09 11.17
N THR A 71 20.63 -4.61 10.50
CA THR A 71 21.54 -5.44 9.71
C THR A 71 22.68 -5.86 10.64
N PRO A 72 22.79 -7.15 11.03
CA PRO A 72 23.97 -7.60 11.75
C PRO A 72 25.22 -7.28 10.94
N THR A 73 26.28 -6.88 11.63
CA THR A 73 27.51 -6.39 10.98
C THR A 73 28.20 -7.47 10.16
N TYR A 74 28.86 -7.04 9.07
CA TYR A 74 29.65 -7.83 8.10
C TYR A 74 30.60 -8.87 8.73
N MET A 75 31.16 -8.54 9.89
CA MET A 75 32.02 -9.47 10.62
C MET A 75 31.11 -10.41 11.40
N GLY A 76 31.21 -11.72 11.15
CA GLY A 76 30.53 -12.81 11.88
C GLY A 76 30.82 -12.86 13.39
N ASN A 77 30.65 -11.74 14.09
CA ASN A 77 30.65 -11.64 15.52
C ASN A 77 29.38 -12.32 16.01
N LYS A 78 29.55 -13.57 16.45
CA LYS A 78 28.59 -14.32 17.27
C LYS A 78 28.22 -13.60 18.58
N LYS A 79 28.87 -12.46 18.89
CA LYS A 79 28.43 -11.57 19.96
C LYS A 79 27.32 -10.67 19.43
N ILE A 80 26.09 -11.13 19.65
CA ILE A 80 24.90 -10.28 19.76
C ILE A 80 25.30 -9.09 20.62
N GLN A 81 25.29 -7.86 20.07
CA GLN A 81 25.53 -6.67 20.87
C GLN A 81 24.48 -6.65 21.99
N LYS A 82 24.98 -6.61 23.22
CA LYS A 82 24.19 -6.71 24.47
C LYS A 82 23.46 -5.42 24.84
N ASP A 83 23.29 -4.49 23.91
CA ASP A 83 22.55 -3.26 24.17
C ASP A 83 21.19 -3.36 23.50
N GLN A 84 20.23 -3.76 24.34
CA GLN A 84 18.80 -3.94 24.06
C GLN A 84 18.49 -5.26 23.37
N GLU A 85 18.13 -6.24 24.21
CA GLU A 85 17.09 -7.21 23.88
C GLU A 85 16.12 -6.57 22.89
N THR A 86 16.08 -7.09 21.66
CA THR A 86 15.06 -6.74 20.67
C THR A 86 13.73 -7.21 21.24
N LYS A 87 13.17 -6.46 22.19
CA LYS A 87 11.80 -6.66 22.63
C LYS A 87 10.99 -6.70 21.33
N PRO A 88 10.22 -7.79 21.09
CA PRO A 88 9.42 -7.88 19.89
C PRO A 88 8.64 -6.58 19.77
N LYS A 89 8.79 -5.89 18.63
CA LYS A 89 8.03 -4.68 18.36
C LYS A 89 6.56 -5.03 18.57
N THR A 90 5.79 -4.13 19.16
CA THR A 90 4.40 -4.41 19.52
C THR A 90 3.64 -4.94 18.30
N GLY A 91 3.26 -6.23 18.33
CA GLY A 91 2.55 -6.90 17.24
C GLY A 91 3.41 -7.62 16.19
N PHE A 92 4.73 -7.68 16.34
CA PHE A 92 5.65 -8.50 15.53
C PHE A 92 6.20 -9.67 16.35
N SER A 93 6.39 -10.81 15.68
CA SER A 93 7.05 -11.98 16.25
C SER A 93 8.58 -11.77 16.36
N PRO A 94 9.30 -12.58 17.15
CA PRO A 94 10.76 -12.50 17.25
C PRO A 94 11.46 -12.61 15.88
N LEU A 95 12.62 -11.97 15.77
CA LEU A 95 13.46 -12.05 14.57
C LEU A 95 14.07 -13.45 14.45
N SER A 96 13.90 -14.06 13.30
CA SER A 96 14.52 -15.31 12.87
C SER A 96 15.57 -15.01 11.81
N THR A 97 16.64 -15.82 11.78
CA THR A 97 17.70 -15.73 10.78
C THR A 97 18.01 -17.12 10.24
N THR A 98 18.02 -17.26 8.92
CA THR A 98 18.35 -18.51 8.23
C THR A 98 19.42 -18.23 7.18
N ILE A 99 20.53 -18.95 7.26
CA ILE A 99 21.58 -18.90 6.25
C ILE A 99 21.32 -20.03 5.24
N GLY A 100 21.43 -19.71 3.95
CA GLY A 100 21.10 -20.63 2.89
C GLY A 100 19.61 -20.70 2.56
N GLY A 101 19.30 -21.30 1.42
CA GLY A 101 17.95 -21.76 1.10
C GLY A 101 17.71 -23.16 1.68
N THR A 102 16.44 -23.52 1.87
CA THR A 102 16.02 -24.90 2.17
C THR A 102 16.53 -25.91 1.14
N ARG A 103 16.67 -25.51 -0.12
CA ARG A 103 17.20 -26.30 -1.23
C ARG A 103 18.43 -25.61 -1.83
N ASN A 104 19.50 -26.39 -1.99
CA ASN A 104 20.79 -25.98 -2.56
C ASN A 104 21.21 -26.84 -3.77
N SER A 105 20.36 -27.78 -4.16
CA SER A 105 20.57 -28.73 -5.26
C SER A 105 19.24 -28.92 -6.01
N PRO A 106 19.27 -29.36 -7.28
CA PRO A 106 18.06 -29.60 -8.06
C PRO A 106 17.01 -30.42 -7.29
N PHE A 107 15.76 -30.01 -7.42
CA PHE A 107 14.65 -30.62 -6.69
C PHE A 107 13.37 -30.59 -7.52
N PHE A 108 12.61 -31.67 -7.46
CA PHE A 108 11.33 -31.78 -8.15
C PHE A 108 10.25 -31.02 -7.39
N LEU A 109 9.57 -30.11 -8.09
CA LEU A 109 8.42 -29.38 -7.60
C LEU A 109 7.23 -29.56 -8.54
N TYR A 110 6.03 -29.44 -8.00
CA TYR A 110 4.81 -29.53 -8.78
C TYR A 110 4.36 -28.14 -9.19
N ARG A 111 4.47 -27.83 -10.48
CA ARG A 111 4.12 -26.53 -11.02
C ARG A 111 2.62 -26.37 -11.17
N GLY A 112 2.11 -25.29 -10.62
CA GLY A 112 0.73 -24.83 -10.78
C GLY A 112 0.70 -23.46 -11.46
N LYS A 113 -0.41 -23.18 -12.12
CA LYS A 113 -0.78 -21.85 -12.57
C LYS A 113 -1.86 -21.33 -11.64
N ARG A 114 -1.67 -20.12 -11.10
CA ARG A 114 -2.67 -19.46 -10.26
C ARG A 114 -2.96 -18.08 -10.83
N ASP A 115 -4.19 -17.63 -10.70
CA ASP A 115 -4.56 -16.27 -11.08
C ASP A 115 -3.79 -15.28 -10.22
N LYS A 116 -3.16 -14.32 -10.89
CA LYS A 116 -2.49 -13.22 -10.22
C LYS A 116 -3.57 -12.21 -9.88
N PHE A 117 -3.75 -11.92 -8.61
CA PHE A 117 -4.65 -10.85 -8.20
C PHE A 117 -3.89 -9.53 -8.18
N GLN A 118 -4.55 -8.46 -8.61
CA GLN A 118 -4.17 -7.09 -8.30
C GLN A 118 -5.17 -6.49 -7.31
N SER A 119 -4.78 -5.38 -6.67
CA SER A 119 -5.67 -4.62 -5.81
C SER A 119 -5.88 -3.21 -6.36
N ALA A 120 -7.13 -2.74 -6.32
CA ALA A 120 -7.49 -1.35 -6.61
C ALA A 120 -8.33 -0.80 -5.46
N LYS A 121 -8.35 0.54 -5.36
CA LYS A 121 -9.26 1.23 -4.46
C LYS A 121 -10.50 1.67 -5.22
N TYR A 122 -11.66 1.39 -4.66
CA TYR A 122 -12.95 1.80 -5.21
C TYR A 122 -13.80 2.41 -4.11
N LEU A 123 -14.38 3.56 -4.40
CA LEU A 123 -15.37 4.19 -3.54
C LEU A 123 -16.74 3.59 -3.84
N SER A 124 -17.41 3.06 -2.81
CA SER A 124 -18.81 2.64 -2.96
C SER A 124 -19.73 3.80 -2.62
N LEU A 125 -20.68 4.09 -3.50
CA LEU A 125 -21.73 5.08 -3.22
C LEU A 125 -22.52 4.75 -1.96
N ARG A 126 -22.73 3.46 -1.69
CA ARG A 126 -23.48 3.00 -0.51
C ARG A 126 -22.80 3.34 0.81
N ASP A 127 -21.47 3.42 0.83
CA ASP A 127 -20.72 3.76 2.03
C ASP A 127 -20.70 5.26 2.31
N ILE A 128 -20.92 6.06 1.28
CA ILE A 128 -20.82 7.51 1.34
C ILE A 128 -22.18 8.11 1.70
N ILE A 129 -23.23 7.59 1.08
CA ILE A 129 -24.60 8.12 1.17
C ILE A 129 -25.23 7.79 2.53
N HIS A 130 -25.97 8.75 3.09
CA HIS A 130 -26.66 8.57 4.37
C HIS A 130 -27.62 7.36 4.33
N PRO A 131 -27.55 6.41 5.29
CA PRO A 131 -28.33 5.16 5.26
C PRO A 131 -29.85 5.34 5.23
N GLU A 132 -30.32 6.46 5.76
CA GLU A 132 -31.75 6.81 5.83
C GLU A 132 -32.32 7.38 4.52
N LEU A 133 -31.47 7.68 3.52
CA LEU A 133 -31.94 8.17 2.22
C LEU A 133 -32.45 6.99 1.39
N SER A 134 -33.70 7.09 0.91
CA SER A 134 -34.24 6.10 -0.01
C SER A 134 -33.50 6.14 -1.35
N GLU A 135 -33.42 5.00 -2.02
CA GLU A 135 -32.82 4.90 -3.35
C GLU A 135 -33.41 5.90 -4.36
N SER A 136 -34.72 6.16 -4.29
CA SER A 136 -35.39 7.15 -5.14
C SER A 136 -34.88 8.57 -4.90
N LEU A 137 -34.68 8.96 -3.64
CA LEU A 137 -34.24 10.30 -3.26
C LEU A 137 -32.75 10.50 -3.56
N VAL A 138 -31.96 9.43 -3.42
CA VAL A 138 -30.56 9.40 -3.84
C VAL A 138 -30.45 9.62 -5.34
N ARG A 139 -31.26 8.91 -6.14
CA ARG A 139 -31.28 9.06 -7.60
C ARG A 139 -31.66 10.47 -8.02
N GLU A 140 -32.71 11.04 -7.43
CA GLU A 140 -33.15 12.42 -7.71
C GLU A 140 -32.06 13.45 -7.37
N LYS A 141 -31.40 13.30 -6.22
CA LYS A 141 -30.30 14.19 -5.83
C LYS A 141 -29.09 14.05 -6.75
N ILE A 142 -28.67 12.83 -7.07
CA ILE A 142 -27.59 12.56 -8.04
C ILE A 142 -27.93 13.23 -9.39
N GLU A 143 -29.15 13.07 -9.90
CA GLU A 143 -29.60 13.69 -11.16
C GLU A 143 -29.50 15.23 -11.14
N SER A 144 -29.76 15.84 -9.99
CA SER A 144 -29.64 17.28 -9.79
C SER A 144 -28.18 17.77 -9.62
N LEU A 145 -27.27 16.91 -9.17
CA LEU A 145 -25.89 17.26 -8.81
C LEU A 145 -24.89 17.12 -9.97
N TYR A 146 -25.14 16.28 -10.98
CA TYR A 146 -24.26 16.21 -12.16
C TYR A 146 -24.65 17.29 -13.19
N PHE A 147 -23.67 17.95 -13.82
CA PHE A 147 -23.91 19.18 -14.60
C PHE A 147 -23.87 19.03 -16.13
N ASP A 148 -23.32 17.95 -16.71
CA ASP A 148 -23.24 17.75 -18.17
C ASP A 148 -24.34 16.80 -18.70
N PRO A 149 -25.21 17.21 -19.64
CA PRO A 149 -26.23 16.36 -20.29
C PRO A 149 -25.71 15.04 -20.90
N LYS A 150 -24.48 15.02 -21.43
CA LYS A 150 -23.87 13.81 -22.01
C LYS A 150 -23.38 12.86 -20.93
N SER A 151 -22.61 13.36 -19.96
CA SER A 151 -22.14 12.57 -18.81
C SER A 151 -23.30 12.08 -17.94
N LYS A 152 -24.37 12.89 -17.80
CA LYS A 152 -25.61 12.55 -17.09
C LYS A 152 -26.23 11.25 -17.55
N THR A 153 -26.21 10.93 -18.84
CA THR A 153 -27.00 9.79 -19.34
C THR A 153 -26.35 8.44 -19.03
N PHE A 154 -25.01 8.36 -19.11
CA PHE A 154 -24.28 7.09 -18.98
C PHE A 154 -23.79 6.82 -17.56
N LEU A 155 -23.18 7.81 -16.90
CA LEU A 155 -22.71 7.67 -15.51
C LEU A 155 -23.88 7.44 -14.55
N PHE A 156 -24.99 8.16 -14.70
CA PHE A 156 -26.19 7.99 -13.86
C PHE A 156 -26.77 6.58 -13.95
N ARG A 157 -26.86 6.01 -15.16
CA ARG A 157 -27.38 4.64 -15.34
C ARG A 157 -26.49 3.64 -14.64
N LEU A 158 -25.17 3.79 -14.76
CA LEU A 158 -24.22 2.88 -14.14
C LEU A 158 -24.20 3.02 -12.61
N VAL A 159 -24.25 4.25 -12.11
CA VAL A 159 -24.46 4.56 -10.68
C VAL A 159 -25.73 3.90 -10.15
N SER A 160 -26.84 4.00 -10.89
CA SER A 160 -28.11 3.39 -10.51
C SER A 160 -28.01 1.87 -10.47
N ILE A 161 -27.34 1.25 -11.46
CA ILE A 161 -27.10 -0.20 -11.49
C ILE A 161 -26.29 -0.63 -10.26
N LEU A 162 -25.15 0.04 -10.00
CA LEU A 162 -24.28 -0.27 -8.86
C LEU A 162 -25.00 -0.12 -7.52
N PHE A 163 -25.87 0.89 -7.39
CA PHE A 163 -26.63 1.17 -6.16
C PHE A 163 -27.83 0.25 -5.96
N SER A 164 -28.46 -0.25 -7.03
CA SER A 164 -29.67 -1.09 -6.96
C SER A 164 -29.45 -2.54 -6.49
N GLY A 165 -28.22 -3.06 -6.58
CA GLY A 165 -27.88 -4.42 -6.15
C GLY A 165 -27.68 -4.61 -4.62
N THR A 166 -27.02 -5.69 -4.26
CA THR A 166 -26.44 -5.94 -2.93
C THR A 166 -24.95 -5.53 -2.89
N PRO A 167 -24.33 -5.36 -1.70
CA PRO A 167 -22.90 -5.05 -1.59
C PRO A 167 -22.00 -6.06 -2.31
N LYS A 168 -22.37 -7.35 -2.30
CA LYS A 168 -21.62 -8.43 -2.95
C LYS A 168 -21.73 -8.37 -4.47
N GLU A 169 -22.91 -8.04 -4.99
CA GLU A 169 -23.12 -7.85 -6.43
C GLU A 169 -22.37 -6.63 -6.94
N GLU A 170 -22.36 -5.53 -6.19
CA GLU A 170 -21.55 -4.35 -6.50
C GLU A 170 -20.05 -4.70 -6.55
N GLU A 171 -19.53 -5.39 -5.53
CA GLU A 171 -18.12 -5.84 -5.52
C GLU A 171 -17.80 -6.73 -6.74
N THR A 172 -18.72 -7.60 -7.13
CA THR A 172 -18.56 -8.49 -8.29
C THR A 172 -18.55 -7.71 -9.61
N ILE A 173 -19.48 -6.76 -9.79
CA ILE A 173 -19.52 -5.92 -10.99
C ILE A 173 -18.26 -5.08 -11.09
N VAL A 174 -17.85 -4.44 -10.00
CA VAL A 174 -16.69 -3.55 -9.99
C VAL A 174 -15.38 -4.32 -10.18
N SER A 175 -15.22 -5.47 -9.54
CA SER A 175 -14.04 -6.33 -9.79
C SER A 175 -13.95 -6.80 -11.24
N ASN A 176 -15.08 -7.13 -11.88
CA ASN A 176 -15.12 -7.45 -13.31
C ASN A 176 -14.80 -6.23 -14.19
N LEU A 177 -15.27 -5.04 -13.83
CA LEU A 177 -14.90 -3.80 -14.53
C LEU A 177 -13.40 -3.56 -14.46
N PHE A 178 -12.77 -3.66 -13.28
CA PHE A 178 -11.32 -3.50 -13.15
C PHE A 178 -10.54 -4.59 -13.90
N ARG A 179 -11.07 -5.83 -13.95
CA ARG A 179 -10.46 -6.95 -14.68
C ARG A 179 -10.46 -6.75 -16.18
N HIS A 180 -11.60 -6.38 -16.76
CA HIS A 180 -11.80 -6.40 -18.20
C HIS A 180 -11.62 -5.03 -18.85
N GLU A 181 -11.89 -3.95 -18.12
CA GLU A 181 -11.96 -2.58 -18.63
C GLU A 181 -11.32 -1.61 -17.61
N SER A 182 -10.05 -1.87 -17.25
CA SER A 182 -9.36 -1.17 -16.15
C SER A 182 -9.28 0.35 -16.34
N GLU A 183 -9.08 0.83 -17.58
CA GLU A 183 -9.09 2.26 -17.91
C GLU A 183 -10.46 2.88 -17.66
N PHE A 184 -11.52 2.20 -18.09
CA PHE A 184 -12.89 2.65 -17.86
C PHE A 184 -13.27 2.59 -16.37
N ALA A 185 -12.85 1.55 -15.64
CA ALA A 185 -13.06 1.45 -14.20
C ALA A 185 -12.38 2.60 -13.43
N ASN A 186 -11.15 2.94 -13.81
CA ASN A 186 -10.42 4.08 -13.24
C ASN A 186 -11.08 5.43 -13.61
N PHE A 187 -11.53 5.59 -14.85
CA PHE A 187 -12.29 6.75 -15.28
C PHE A 187 -13.59 6.89 -14.49
N LEU A 188 -14.35 5.81 -14.36
CA LEU A 188 -15.60 5.76 -13.62
C LEU A 188 -15.40 6.16 -12.16
N ASN A 189 -14.39 5.60 -11.50
CA ASN A 189 -14.04 5.92 -10.12
C ASN A 189 -13.67 7.40 -9.94
N LYS A 190 -13.05 8.04 -10.94
CA LYS A 190 -12.75 9.48 -10.90
C LYS A 190 -13.97 10.37 -11.18
N GLN A 191 -14.86 9.93 -12.07
CA GLN A 191 -16.01 10.74 -12.50
C GLN A 191 -17.23 10.60 -11.58
N MET A 192 -17.41 9.44 -10.95
CA MET A 192 -18.49 9.24 -9.98
C MET A 192 -18.26 10.09 -8.73
N PHE A 193 -17.02 10.16 -8.23
CA PHE A 193 -16.72 10.78 -6.94
C PHE A 193 -16.04 12.13 -7.13
N THR A 194 -16.86 13.17 -7.15
CA THR A 194 -16.42 14.57 -7.21
C THR A 194 -16.90 15.33 -5.98
N VAL A 195 -16.37 16.53 -5.78
CA VAL A 195 -16.84 17.47 -4.73
C VAL A 195 -18.36 17.68 -4.71
N GLU A 196 -19.04 17.48 -5.83
CA GLU A 196 -20.50 17.63 -5.96
C GLU A 196 -21.28 16.62 -5.13
N MET A 197 -20.64 15.54 -4.72
CA MET A 197 -21.26 14.53 -3.87
C MET A 197 -21.41 14.94 -2.40
N ILE A 198 -20.71 15.99 -1.94
CA ILE A 198 -20.71 16.45 -0.53
C ILE A 198 -22.11 16.51 0.11
N PRO A 199 -23.17 17.01 -0.56
CA PRO A 199 -24.51 17.08 0.04
C PRO A 199 -25.17 15.73 0.35
N LEU A 200 -24.60 14.63 -0.18
CA LEU A 200 -25.07 13.27 0.07
C LEU A 200 -24.30 12.58 1.21
N ILE A 201 -23.17 13.16 1.62
CA ILE A 201 -22.21 12.53 2.54
C ILE A 201 -22.65 12.79 3.97
N HIS A 202 -22.70 11.74 4.77
CA HIS A 202 -23.15 11.80 6.15
C HIS A 202 -22.01 12.17 7.14
N GLY A 203 -22.41 12.70 8.30
CA GLY A 203 -21.52 12.92 9.44
C GLY A 203 -20.75 14.24 9.45
N SER A 204 -19.90 14.41 10.47
CA SER A 204 -19.05 15.61 10.69
C SER A 204 -17.84 15.71 9.76
N PHE A 205 -17.75 14.86 8.73
CA PHE A 205 -16.60 14.75 7.83
C PHE A 205 -16.16 16.11 7.28
N LEU A 206 -17.09 16.89 6.74
CA LEU A 206 -16.77 18.19 6.17
C LEU A 206 -16.36 19.20 7.25
N GLN A 207 -16.97 19.15 8.43
CA GLN A 207 -16.63 20.01 9.57
C GLN A 207 -15.20 19.76 10.07
N GLU A 208 -14.78 18.49 10.11
CA GLU A 208 -13.42 18.09 10.50
C GLU A 208 -12.38 18.69 9.55
N ILE A 209 -12.62 18.62 8.24
CA ILE A 209 -11.73 19.20 7.22
C ILE A 209 -11.70 20.71 7.33
N LEU A 210 -12.87 21.36 7.35
CA LEU A 210 -13.00 22.82 7.36
C LEU A 210 -12.50 23.46 8.65
N ARG A 211 -12.42 22.72 9.77
CA ARG A 211 -11.88 23.23 11.03
C ARG A 211 -10.39 23.53 10.92
N ASP A 212 -9.64 22.61 10.30
CA ASP A 212 -8.17 22.61 10.30
C ASP A 212 -7.57 23.18 9.01
N HIS A 213 -8.40 23.50 8.02
CA HIS A 213 -7.98 24.06 6.73
C HIS A 213 -7.75 25.58 6.80
N ASP A 214 -6.81 26.10 5.99
CA ASP A 214 -6.48 27.52 5.96
C ASP A 214 -7.65 28.35 5.42
N GLU A 215 -8.11 29.30 6.22
CA GLU A 215 -9.26 30.17 5.92
C GLU A 215 -9.08 30.96 4.62
N ARG A 216 -7.83 31.31 4.27
CA ARG A 216 -7.51 32.06 3.04
C ARG A 216 -7.75 31.24 1.79
N TYR A 217 -7.51 29.92 1.88
CA TYR A 217 -7.74 28.97 0.79
C TYR A 217 -9.23 28.65 0.67
N ILE A 218 -9.94 28.51 1.81
CA ILE A 218 -11.40 28.38 1.81
C ILE A 218 -12.02 29.56 1.07
N LYS A 219 -11.65 30.80 1.43
CA LYS A 219 -12.18 32.02 0.79
C LYS A 219 -11.95 32.02 -0.74
N TYR A 220 -10.78 31.58 -1.18
CA TYR A 220 -10.42 31.53 -2.61
C TYR A 220 -11.31 30.56 -3.41
N ILE A 221 -11.71 29.45 -2.79
CA ILE A 221 -12.44 28.37 -3.46
C ILE A 221 -13.96 28.55 -3.38
N LEU A 222 -14.50 29.20 -2.34
CA LEU A 222 -15.95 29.40 -2.17
C LEU A 222 -16.69 29.87 -3.45
N PRO A 223 -16.16 30.81 -4.26
CA PRO A 223 -16.85 31.26 -5.48
C PRO A 223 -16.90 30.22 -6.61
N GLN A 224 -16.06 29.19 -6.53
CA GLN A 224 -15.90 28.15 -7.56
C GLN A 224 -16.78 26.93 -7.27
N LEU A 225 -17.33 26.83 -6.06
CA LEU A 225 -18.20 25.73 -5.64
C LEU A 225 -19.59 25.88 -6.24
N SER A 226 -20.23 24.76 -6.54
CA SER A 226 -21.65 24.72 -6.89
C SER A 226 -22.53 25.19 -5.72
N LYS A 227 -23.75 25.64 -6.02
CA LYS A 227 -24.69 26.11 -4.98
C LYS A 227 -24.96 25.04 -3.90
N PRO A 228 -25.26 23.76 -4.24
CA PRO A 228 -25.50 22.74 -3.24
C PRO A 228 -24.30 22.53 -2.31
N VAL A 229 -23.09 22.46 -2.88
CA VAL A 229 -21.86 22.28 -2.09
C VAL A 229 -21.60 23.48 -1.20
N LEU A 230 -21.77 24.70 -1.73
CA LEU A 230 -21.57 25.94 -0.99
C LEU A 230 -22.50 26.04 0.23
N GLU A 231 -23.75 25.62 0.09
CA GLU A 231 -24.71 25.61 1.21
C GLU A 231 -24.26 24.68 2.32
N VAL A 232 -23.80 23.47 1.98
CA VAL A 232 -23.31 22.50 2.98
C VAL A 232 -22.01 22.99 3.64
N VAL A 233 -21.10 23.61 2.90
CA VAL A 233 -19.89 24.22 3.47
C VAL A 233 -20.25 25.34 4.45
N ARG A 234 -21.23 26.19 4.10
CA ARG A 234 -21.71 27.28 4.96
C ARG A 234 -22.40 26.78 6.22
N SER A 235 -23.22 25.72 6.14
CA SER A 235 -23.86 25.13 7.32
C SER A 235 -22.88 24.37 8.21
N SER A 236 -21.75 23.93 7.64
CA SER A 236 -20.71 23.17 8.35
C SER A 236 -19.69 24.05 9.09
N ILE A 237 -19.71 25.37 8.88
CA ILE A 237 -18.83 26.32 9.56
C ILE A 237 -19.67 27.21 10.48
N SER A 238 -19.15 27.55 11.66
CA SER A 238 -19.85 28.47 12.56
C SER A 238 -20.02 29.84 11.91
N LYS A 239 -21.14 30.53 12.21
CA LYS A 239 -21.44 31.87 11.64
C LYS A 239 -20.28 32.86 11.84
N ASN A 240 -19.62 32.81 13.00
CA ASN A 240 -18.49 33.67 13.33
C ASN A 240 -17.26 33.34 12.47
N LYS A 241 -16.91 32.06 12.33
CA LYS A 241 -15.77 31.64 11.50
C LYS A 241 -16.01 31.96 10.02
N MET A 242 -17.23 31.75 9.53
CA MET A 242 -17.60 32.11 8.15
C MET A 242 -17.46 33.62 7.91
N LYS A 243 -17.87 34.45 8.86
CA LYS A 243 -17.68 35.90 8.78
C LYS A 243 -16.18 36.25 8.72
N HIS A 244 -15.36 35.65 9.57
CA HIS A 244 -13.89 35.83 9.53
C HIS A 244 -13.28 35.41 8.20
N ILE A 245 -13.68 34.26 7.65
CA ILE A 245 -13.22 33.79 6.33
C ILE A 245 -13.60 34.82 5.25
N LEU A 246 -14.83 35.33 5.25
CA LEU A 246 -15.28 36.28 4.23
C LEU A 246 -14.61 37.65 4.35
N GLU A 247 -14.27 38.10 5.56
CA GLU A 247 -13.58 39.37 5.81
C GLU A 247 -12.05 39.27 5.67
N GLY A 248 -11.48 38.07 5.80
CA GLY A 248 -10.04 37.81 5.73
C GLY A 248 -9.43 37.89 4.33
N PRO A 249 -8.10 37.79 4.22
CA PRO A 249 -7.42 37.79 2.91
C PRO A 249 -7.72 36.51 2.12
N SER A 250 -7.76 36.61 0.79
CA SER A 250 -7.87 35.44 -0.10
C SER A 250 -6.49 35.08 -0.64
N GLN A 251 -6.16 33.78 -0.67
CA GLN A 251 -4.90 33.30 -1.24
C GLN A 251 -5.14 32.07 -2.09
N LYS A 252 -4.52 32.03 -3.28
CA LYS A 252 -4.54 30.83 -4.13
C LYS A 252 -3.76 29.71 -3.43
N PRO A 253 -4.35 28.53 -3.20
CA PRO A 253 -3.67 27.42 -2.56
C PRO A 253 -2.56 26.84 -3.46
N PRO A 254 -1.47 26.31 -2.88
CA PRO A 254 -0.54 25.42 -3.58
C PRO A 254 -1.25 24.18 -4.16
N GLU A 255 -0.65 23.56 -5.18
CA GLU A 255 -1.12 22.26 -5.67
C GLU A 255 -1.18 21.24 -4.52
N SER A 256 -2.26 20.47 -4.44
CA SER A 256 -2.61 19.53 -3.34
C SER A 256 -3.15 20.12 -2.02
N GLU A 257 -3.09 21.45 -1.82
CA GLU A 257 -3.68 22.13 -0.65
C GLU A 257 -5.02 22.79 -0.97
N ASP A 258 -5.51 22.66 -2.20
CA ASP A 258 -6.85 23.10 -2.59
C ASP A 258 -7.92 22.30 -1.82
N LEU A 259 -8.93 22.99 -1.28
CA LEU A 259 -10.01 22.41 -0.50
C LEU A 259 -10.74 21.27 -1.24
N VAL A 260 -10.96 21.39 -2.56
CA VAL A 260 -11.59 20.33 -3.36
C VAL A 260 -10.71 19.09 -3.35
N THR A 261 -9.41 19.28 -3.63
CA THR A 261 -8.44 18.17 -3.65
C THR A 261 -8.32 17.51 -2.27
N VAL A 262 -8.33 18.31 -1.20
CA VAL A 262 -8.29 17.81 0.18
C VAL A 262 -9.55 17.01 0.50
N ILE A 263 -10.74 17.51 0.13
CA ILE A 263 -12.00 16.80 0.36
C ILE A 263 -12.02 15.48 -0.41
N GLU A 264 -11.73 15.48 -1.71
CA GLU A 264 -11.70 14.27 -2.53
C GLU A 264 -10.70 13.25 -1.97
N THR A 265 -9.52 13.71 -1.56
CA THR A 265 -8.50 12.85 -0.95
C THR A 265 -9.00 12.23 0.36
N GLU A 266 -9.64 13.02 1.23
CA GLU A 266 -10.17 12.52 2.50
C GLU A 266 -11.40 11.60 2.30
N LEU A 267 -12.21 11.82 1.26
CA LEU A 267 -13.29 10.92 0.86
C LEU A 267 -12.75 9.57 0.42
N PHE A 268 -11.79 9.57 -0.52
CA PHE A 268 -11.10 8.36 -0.95
C PHE A 268 -10.42 7.63 0.21
N LYS A 269 -9.86 8.36 1.18
CA LYS A 269 -9.26 7.71 2.36
C LYS A 269 -10.30 7.04 3.25
N ARG A 270 -11.45 7.68 3.48
CA ARG A 270 -12.44 7.25 4.47
C ARG A 270 -13.37 6.16 3.96
N PHE A 271 -13.74 6.20 2.68
CA PHE A 271 -14.80 5.34 2.14
C PHE A 271 -14.33 4.38 1.05
N ALA A 272 -13.06 4.43 0.61
CA ALA A 272 -12.60 3.51 -0.42
C ALA A 272 -12.38 2.10 0.13
N ARG A 273 -12.96 1.11 -0.56
CA ARG A 273 -12.74 -0.31 -0.34
C ARG A 273 -11.56 -0.80 -1.18
N ASN A 274 -10.85 -1.80 -0.66
CA ASN A 274 -9.90 -2.57 -1.47
C ASN A 274 -10.68 -3.61 -2.27
N ILE A 275 -10.55 -3.56 -3.58
CA ILE A 275 -11.08 -4.57 -4.49
C ILE A 275 -9.91 -5.38 -5.03
N TYR A 276 -10.08 -6.69 -5.08
CA TYR A 276 -9.12 -7.60 -5.67
C TYR A 276 -9.71 -8.17 -6.95
N TYR A 277 -8.97 -8.06 -8.04
CA TYR A 277 -9.38 -8.57 -9.35
C TYR A 277 -8.24 -9.36 -9.99
N GLU A 278 -8.60 -10.30 -10.86
CA GLU A 278 -7.63 -11.17 -11.54
C GLU A 278 -6.97 -10.41 -12.69
N GLU A 279 -5.65 -10.35 -12.70
CA GLU A 279 -4.86 -9.75 -13.77
C GLU A 279 -3.72 -10.69 -14.19
N GLY A 280 -4.09 -11.62 -15.08
CA GLY A 280 -3.18 -12.62 -15.59
C GLY A 280 -2.92 -13.74 -14.59
N SER A 281 -1.74 -14.34 -14.70
CA SER A 281 -1.43 -15.57 -13.98
C SER A 281 0.03 -15.62 -13.56
N ILE A 282 0.28 -16.22 -12.41
CA ILE A 282 1.61 -16.52 -11.90
C ILE A 282 1.86 -18.03 -11.88
N PHE A 283 3.12 -18.40 -12.07
CA PHE A 283 3.56 -19.74 -11.75
C PHE A 283 3.79 -19.86 -10.25
N THR A 284 3.31 -20.97 -9.71
CA THR A 284 3.44 -21.31 -8.31
C THR A 284 3.86 -22.76 -8.22
N TYR A 285 4.47 -23.15 -7.11
CA TYR A 285 4.97 -24.51 -6.95
C TYR A 285 4.55 -25.09 -5.60
N ARG A 286 4.51 -26.41 -5.51
CA ARG A 286 4.29 -27.15 -4.27
C ARG A 286 5.24 -28.33 -4.20
N GLU A 287 5.53 -28.78 -2.98
CA GLU A 287 6.36 -29.98 -2.76
C GLU A 287 5.58 -31.29 -2.98
N LYS A 288 4.25 -31.21 -3.02
CA LYS A 288 3.34 -32.34 -3.28
C LYS A 288 2.31 -31.92 -4.33
N GLY A 289 1.95 -32.83 -5.23
CA GLY A 289 1.00 -32.59 -6.30
C GLY A 289 0.87 -33.77 -7.25
N GLU A 290 0.22 -33.54 -8.38
CA GLU A 290 0.01 -34.52 -9.45
C GLU A 290 1.30 -34.74 -10.26
N GLU A 291 1.74 -35.99 -10.45
CA GLU A 291 2.99 -36.33 -11.17
C GLU A 291 3.10 -35.69 -12.56
N GLU A 292 1.99 -35.47 -13.26
CA GLU A 292 1.96 -34.82 -14.58
C GLU A 292 2.48 -33.37 -14.58
N ARG A 293 2.50 -32.72 -13.41
CA ARG A 293 2.95 -31.32 -13.24
C ARG A 293 4.31 -31.20 -12.58
N LYS A 294 5.00 -32.32 -12.43
CA LYS A 294 6.30 -32.39 -11.77
C LYS A 294 7.39 -31.84 -12.69
N GLU A 295 8.10 -30.83 -12.21
CA GLU A 295 9.19 -30.16 -12.92
C GLU A 295 10.43 -30.17 -12.02
N GLU A 296 11.59 -30.48 -12.60
CA GLU A 296 12.85 -30.34 -11.89
C GLU A 296 13.30 -28.88 -11.91
N ILE A 297 13.38 -28.27 -10.73
CA ILE A 297 13.89 -26.90 -10.61
C ILE A 297 15.39 -26.97 -10.31
N PRO A 298 16.25 -26.34 -11.14
CA PRO A 298 17.70 -26.42 -11.00
C PRO A 298 18.19 -25.47 -9.90
N PHE A 299 17.81 -25.75 -8.65
CA PHE A 299 18.30 -24.99 -7.51
C PHE A 299 19.82 -25.09 -7.42
N VAL A 300 20.44 -23.96 -7.15
CA VAL A 300 21.88 -23.83 -6.98
C VAL A 300 22.21 -23.42 -5.56
N ASN A 301 23.47 -23.60 -5.16
CA ASN A 301 23.92 -23.30 -3.82
C ASN A 301 23.58 -21.85 -3.41
N ALA A 302 22.85 -21.72 -2.30
CA ALA A 302 22.40 -20.47 -1.74
C ALA A 302 23.06 -20.14 -0.39
N GLU A 303 24.12 -20.84 0.03
CA GLU A 303 24.82 -20.63 1.33
C GLU A 303 25.28 -19.19 1.57
N LYS A 304 25.54 -18.43 0.50
CA LYS A 304 25.88 -16.99 0.55
C LYS A 304 24.69 -16.09 0.91
N PHE A 305 23.47 -16.63 0.91
CA PHE A 305 22.24 -15.90 1.17
C PHE A 305 21.89 -15.96 2.66
N ASN A 306 21.51 -14.82 3.21
CA ASN A 306 21.08 -14.70 4.58
C ASN A 306 19.68 -14.08 4.62
N PHE A 307 18.73 -14.86 5.09
CA PHE A 307 17.32 -14.50 5.18
C PHE A 307 16.95 -14.14 6.62
N PHE A 308 16.45 -12.92 6.80
CA PHE A 308 15.98 -12.40 8.06
C PHE A 308 14.48 -12.21 7.98
N ILE A 309 13.73 -12.63 8.99
CA ILE A 309 12.28 -12.45 9.03
C ILE A 309 11.78 -12.25 10.46
N PHE A 310 10.83 -11.35 10.66
CA PHE A 310 10.06 -11.28 11.90
C PHE A 310 8.93 -12.32 11.88
N GLY A 311 9.06 -13.37 12.69
CA GLY A 311 8.16 -14.52 12.67
C GLY A 311 8.58 -15.60 11.69
N ASN A 312 7.61 -16.35 11.18
CA ASN A 312 7.85 -17.55 10.36
C ASN A 312 6.86 -17.69 9.20
N SER A 313 6.10 -16.65 8.85
CA SER A 313 5.06 -16.71 7.82
C SER A 313 5.59 -16.90 6.39
N LEU A 314 6.89 -16.62 6.16
CA LEU A 314 7.57 -16.79 4.89
C LEU A 314 8.95 -17.42 5.12
N GLN A 315 9.40 -18.25 4.19
CA GLN A 315 10.71 -18.89 4.23
C GLN A 315 11.42 -18.74 2.89
N PHE A 316 12.72 -18.43 2.90
CA PHE A 316 13.55 -18.51 1.70
C PHE A 316 13.82 -19.97 1.35
N TYR A 317 13.27 -20.42 0.22
CA TYR A 317 13.32 -21.82 -0.18
C TYR A 317 14.58 -22.17 -0.96
N GLY A 318 15.04 -21.27 -1.83
CA GLY A 318 16.23 -21.49 -2.64
C GLY A 318 16.31 -20.51 -3.81
N ARG A 319 17.37 -20.65 -4.62
CA ARG A 319 17.54 -19.86 -5.84
C ARG A 319 17.93 -20.73 -7.02
N THR A 320 17.66 -20.22 -8.20
CA THR A 320 18.27 -20.67 -9.47
C THR A 320 19.27 -19.61 -9.94
N SER A 321 19.75 -19.72 -11.17
CA SER A 321 20.56 -18.66 -11.79
C SER A 321 19.78 -17.35 -12.01
N THR A 322 18.46 -17.42 -12.17
CA THR A 322 17.61 -16.28 -12.59
C THR A 322 16.38 -16.03 -11.73
N LYS A 323 16.11 -16.86 -10.71
CA LYS A 323 14.93 -16.74 -9.84
C LYS A 323 15.23 -17.02 -8.38
N LEU A 324 14.52 -16.33 -7.49
CA LEU A 324 14.44 -16.63 -6.05
C LEU A 324 13.09 -17.26 -5.73
N PHE A 325 13.09 -18.22 -4.81
CA PHE A 325 11.89 -18.95 -4.40
C PHE A 325 11.60 -18.74 -2.91
N PHE A 326 10.35 -18.42 -2.59
CA PHE A 326 9.89 -18.26 -1.22
C PHE A 326 8.69 -19.16 -0.95
N LYS A 327 8.72 -19.86 0.20
CA LYS A 327 7.61 -20.70 0.67
C LYS A 327 6.76 -19.91 1.66
N THR A 328 5.45 -19.87 1.42
CA THR A 328 4.48 -19.36 2.38
C THR A 328 4.20 -20.43 3.43
N ASN A 329 4.27 -20.06 4.71
CA ASN A 329 3.94 -20.96 5.83
C ASN A 329 2.54 -20.69 6.39
N ASP A 330 2.05 -19.46 6.21
CA ASP A 330 0.71 -19.03 6.61
C ASP A 330 -0.13 -18.62 5.39
N TRP A 331 -1.43 -18.39 5.60
CA TRP A 331 -2.24 -17.67 4.62
C TRP A 331 -1.88 -16.19 4.61
N ILE A 332 -1.41 -15.67 3.48
CA ILE A 332 -0.95 -14.30 3.30
C ILE A 332 -1.96 -13.51 2.47
N ASP A 333 -2.48 -12.41 3.03
CA ASP A 333 -3.41 -11.52 2.34
C ASP A 333 -2.68 -10.65 1.32
N VAL A 334 -1.55 -10.06 1.72
CA VAL A 334 -0.68 -9.26 0.86
C VAL A 334 0.77 -9.55 1.19
N LEU A 335 1.58 -9.68 0.14
CA LEU A 335 3.02 -9.87 0.20
C LEU A 335 3.67 -8.99 -0.85
N ARG A 336 4.61 -8.16 -0.42
CA ARG A 336 5.38 -7.27 -1.28
C ARG A 336 6.86 -7.57 -1.17
N PHE A 337 7.51 -7.52 -2.32
CA PHE A 337 8.95 -7.60 -2.51
C PHE A 337 9.42 -6.31 -3.17
N ASP A 338 10.46 -5.71 -2.63
CA ASP A 338 11.18 -4.60 -3.25
C ASP A 338 12.64 -5.04 -3.48
N PHE A 339 12.96 -5.27 -4.75
CA PHE A 339 14.28 -5.72 -5.20
C PHE A 339 15.10 -4.50 -5.60
N PHE A 340 16.21 -4.25 -4.91
CA PHE A 340 17.08 -3.10 -5.21
C PHE A 340 18.16 -3.49 -6.22
N LEU A 341 18.01 -3.02 -7.46
CA LEU A 341 19.02 -3.17 -8.52
C LEU A 341 20.15 -2.14 -8.36
N SER A 342 19.80 -0.92 -7.94
CA SER A 342 20.74 0.14 -7.62
C SER A 342 20.19 1.03 -6.50
N ARG A 343 20.92 2.09 -6.15
CA ARG A 343 20.43 3.07 -5.15
C ARG A 343 19.20 3.86 -5.60
N LYS A 344 18.95 3.93 -6.90
CA LYS A 344 17.85 4.70 -7.49
C LYS A 344 16.83 3.83 -8.22
N GLU A 345 17.14 2.55 -8.39
CA GLU A 345 16.36 1.63 -9.19
C GLU A 345 15.90 0.45 -8.33
N MET A 346 14.59 0.30 -8.24
CA MET A 346 13.92 -0.70 -7.43
C MET A 346 12.81 -1.33 -8.25
N GLU A 347 12.78 -2.65 -8.27
CA GLU A 347 11.70 -3.43 -8.87
C GLU A 347 10.79 -3.95 -7.77
N THR A 348 9.50 -3.56 -7.83
CA THR A 348 8.50 -3.98 -6.86
C THR A 348 7.66 -5.12 -7.43
N THR A 349 7.51 -6.20 -6.68
CA THR A 349 6.57 -7.29 -6.99
C THR A 349 5.60 -7.45 -5.84
N GLU A 350 4.31 -7.45 -6.14
CA GLU A 350 3.23 -7.64 -5.16
C GLU A 350 2.40 -8.88 -5.49
N PHE A 351 2.00 -9.59 -4.44
CA PHE A 351 1.15 -10.75 -4.49
C PHE A 351 0.02 -10.63 -3.46
N HIS A 352 -1.14 -11.18 -3.80
CA HIS A 352 -2.30 -11.17 -2.93
C HIS A 352 -2.92 -12.57 -2.80
N ARG A 353 -3.55 -12.82 -1.65
CA ARG A 353 -4.32 -14.05 -1.37
C ARG A 353 -3.54 -15.34 -1.63
N LEU A 354 -2.40 -15.48 -0.99
CA LEU A 354 -1.53 -16.65 -1.09
C LEU A 354 -1.86 -17.67 0.01
N PRO A 355 -2.23 -18.92 -0.33
CA PRO A 355 -2.37 -19.99 0.66
C PRO A 355 -1.04 -20.41 1.27
N PRO A 356 -1.05 -21.14 2.40
CA PRO A 356 0.14 -21.78 2.94
C PRO A 356 0.64 -22.92 2.03
N ASP A 357 1.90 -23.30 2.25
CA ASP A 357 2.66 -24.30 1.50
C ASP A 357 2.75 -24.02 0.00
N LEU A 358 2.74 -22.73 -0.36
CA LEU A 358 2.89 -22.28 -1.73
C LEU A 358 4.28 -21.70 -1.93
N LEU A 359 4.96 -22.19 -2.96
CA LEU A 359 6.21 -21.61 -3.43
C LEU A 359 5.90 -20.58 -4.52
N ILE A 360 6.36 -19.37 -4.31
CA ILE A 360 6.32 -18.29 -5.29
C ILE A 360 7.72 -18.02 -5.82
N GLU A 361 7.80 -17.68 -7.10
CA GLU A 361 9.03 -17.26 -7.75
C GLU A 361 9.03 -15.74 -7.98
N ILE A 362 10.20 -15.12 -7.76
CA ILE A 362 10.48 -13.75 -8.20
C ILE A 362 11.79 -13.74 -9.01
N PRO A 363 11.98 -12.78 -9.93
CA PRO A 363 13.24 -12.63 -10.65
C PRO A 363 14.44 -12.47 -9.70
N TYR A 364 15.57 -13.06 -10.09
CA TYR A 364 16.86 -12.86 -9.44
C TYR A 364 17.82 -12.18 -10.41
N TYR A 365 18.36 -11.05 -9.96
CA TYR A 365 19.40 -10.32 -10.67
C TYR A 365 20.70 -10.43 -9.88
N GLN A 366 21.73 -11.00 -10.49
CA GLN A 366 23.05 -11.13 -9.85
C GLN A 366 23.66 -9.78 -9.50
N THR A 367 23.39 -8.74 -10.31
CA THR A 367 23.81 -7.34 -10.06
C THR A 367 23.01 -6.67 -8.95
N GLY A 368 21.97 -7.32 -8.44
CA GLY A 368 21.15 -6.81 -7.36
C GLY A 368 21.93 -6.63 -6.06
N ILE A 369 21.53 -5.63 -5.29
CA ILE A 369 22.18 -5.29 -4.02
C ILE A 369 21.59 -6.13 -2.88
N PHE A 370 20.25 -6.11 -2.73
CA PHE A 370 19.52 -6.90 -1.74
C PHE A 370 18.02 -6.88 -2.05
N LEU A 371 17.28 -7.71 -1.33
CA LEU A 371 15.83 -7.79 -1.38
C LEU A 371 15.25 -7.50 0.01
N VAL A 372 14.23 -6.65 0.07
CA VAL A 372 13.40 -6.47 1.27
C VAL A 372 11.95 -6.76 0.93
N GLY A 373 11.17 -7.10 1.95
CA GLY A 373 9.75 -7.31 1.76
C GLY A 373 8.97 -7.29 3.06
N GLY A 374 7.67 -7.25 2.90
CA GLY A 374 6.71 -7.19 3.99
C GLY A 374 5.39 -7.80 3.58
N GLY A 375 4.65 -8.32 4.55
CA GLY A 375 3.35 -8.90 4.31
C GLY A 375 2.44 -8.86 5.51
N ILE A 376 1.16 -9.14 5.26
CA ILE A 376 0.12 -9.27 6.28
C ILE A 376 -0.56 -10.62 6.07
N THR A 377 -0.64 -11.41 7.13
CA THR A 377 -1.37 -12.68 7.13
C THR A 377 -2.89 -12.46 7.18
N LYS A 378 -3.69 -13.50 6.89
CA LYS A 378 -5.15 -13.46 7.02
C LYS A 378 -5.63 -13.02 8.40
N GLU A 379 -4.88 -13.41 9.44
CA GLU A 379 -5.13 -13.04 10.84
C GLU A 379 -4.67 -11.61 11.18
N ARG A 380 -4.35 -10.80 10.17
CA ARG A 380 -3.87 -9.41 10.32
C ARG A 380 -2.58 -9.29 11.13
N LYS A 381 -1.75 -10.34 11.16
CA LYS A 381 -0.40 -10.30 11.74
C LYS A 381 0.58 -9.83 10.66
N PRO A 382 1.26 -8.68 10.84
CA PRO A 382 2.28 -8.22 9.90
C PRO A 382 3.60 -8.97 10.12
N PHE A 383 4.39 -9.07 9.06
CA PHE A 383 5.76 -9.55 9.11
C PHE A 383 6.61 -8.79 8.10
N GLU A 384 7.90 -8.71 8.36
CA GLU A 384 8.90 -8.12 7.46
C GLU A 384 10.06 -9.08 7.30
N PHE A 385 10.73 -9.00 6.16
CA PHE A 385 11.91 -9.77 5.88
C PHE A 385 12.92 -9.02 5.04
N SER A 386 14.15 -9.51 5.05
CA SER A 386 15.20 -9.14 4.12
C SER A 386 15.98 -10.37 3.70
N LEU A 387 16.45 -10.37 2.46
CA LEU A 387 17.35 -11.36 1.93
C LEU A 387 18.59 -10.63 1.43
N LEU A 388 19.73 -10.94 2.04
CA LEU A 388 21.04 -10.40 1.70
C LEU A 388 21.86 -11.52 1.06
N TRP A 389 22.63 -11.22 0.02
CA TRP A 389 23.62 -12.15 -0.54
C TRP A 389 24.96 -11.44 -0.65
N PHE A 390 26.02 -12.16 -0.28
CA PHE A 390 27.37 -11.62 -0.27
C PHE A 390 28.23 -12.42 -1.23
N ASP A 391 28.64 -11.81 -2.34
CA ASP A 391 29.71 -12.35 -3.15
C ASP A 391 31.05 -12.02 -2.49
N TYR A 392 31.56 -13.01 -1.75
CA TYR A 392 32.97 -13.07 -1.33
C TYR A 392 33.89 -13.16 -2.53
#